data_AF-A0A1I8QEB1-F1
#
_entry.id   AF-A0A1I8QEB1-F1
#
_cell.length_a   1.000
_cell.length_b   1.000
_cell.length_c   1.000
_cell.angle_alpha   90.00
_cell.angle_beta   90.00
_cell.angle_gamma   90.00
#
_symmetry.space_group_name_H-M   'P 1'
#
loop_
_entity.id
_entity.type
_entity.pdbx_description
1 polymer ?
#
loop_
_entity_poly.entity_id
_entity_poly.type
_entity_poly.pdbx_seq_one_letter_code
_entity_poly.pdbx_strand_id
1 'polypeptide(L)' 'MSIINNLKQFTTSSAGLMAIGIFSTLIITVGYRVLIKPDLERKTRQEAEAIADYIFQREVQRNSKKPDTF' A
#
# COMPACT_ATOMS: atom_id res chain seq x y z
N MET A 1 -28.62 -19.28 -25.16
CA MET A 1 -29.56 -18.29 -24.60
C MET A 1 -29.80 -18.41 -23.10
N SER A 2 -29.71 -19.60 -22.47
CA SER A 2 -30.03 -19.77 -21.03
C SER A 2 -29.01 -19.10 -20.09
N ILE A 3 -27.70 -19.26 -20.32
CA ILE A 3 -26.66 -18.80 -19.38
C ILE A 3 -26.63 -17.26 -19.26
N ILE A 4 -26.74 -16.56 -20.39
CA ILE A 4 -26.72 -15.10 -20.45
C ILE A 4 -27.96 -14.51 -19.74
N ASN A 5 -29.13 -15.14 -19.89
CA ASN A 5 -30.36 -14.68 -19.22
C ASN A 5 -30.29 -14.92 -17.70
N ASN A 6 -29.76 -16.06 -17.26
CA ASN A 6 -29.54 -16.34 -15.85
C ASN A 6 -28.52 -15.38 -15.23
N LEU A 7 -27.45 -15.06 -15.96
CA LEU A 7 -26.45 -14.09 -15.49
C LEU A 7 -27.05 -12.69 -15.36
N LYS A 8 -27.88 -12.27 -16.33
CA LYS A 8 -28.60 -10.99 -16.30
C LYS A 8 -29.60 -10.93 -15.14
N GLN A 9 -30.25 -12.04 -14.82
CA GLN A 9 -31.18 -12.13 -13.68
C GLN A 9 -30.42 -12.13 -12.34
N PHE A 10 -29.24 -12.75 -12.29
CA PHE A 10 -28.36 -12.76 -11.13
C PHE A 10 -27.80 -11.36 -10.84
N THR A 11 -27.30 -10.65 -11.85
CA THR A 11 -26.79 -9.27 -11.70
C THR A 11 -27.86 -8.27 -11.28
N THR A 12 -29.13 -8.58 -11.47
CA THR A 12 -30.26 -7.71 -11.08
C THR A 12 -30.93 -8.18 -9.78
N SER A 13 -30.57 -9.36 -9.28
CA SER A 13 -31.05 -9.90 -8.00
C SER A 13 -30.27 -9.30 -6.84
N SER A 14 -30.96 -9.03 -5.72
CA SER A 14 -30.35 -8.49 -4.49
C SER A 14 -29.17 -9.36 -4.00
N ALA A 15 -29.33 -10.69 -4.05
CA ALA A 15 -28.27 -11.61 -3.66
C ALA A 15 -27.06 -11.55 -4.61
N GLY A 16 -27.29 -11.38 -5.92
CA GLY A 16 -26.20 -11.28 -6.89
C GLY A 16 -25.48 -9.94 -6.82
N LEU A 17 -26.19 -8.83 -6.56
CA LEU A 17 -25.58 -7.53 -6.29
C LEU A 17 -24.71 -7.55 -5.03
N MET A 18 -25.17 -8.19 -3.95
CA MET A 18 -24.36 -8.36 -2.74
C MET A 18 -23.13 -9.22 -3.02
N ALA A 19 -23.27 -10.34 -3.74
CA ALA A 19 -22.13 -11.16 -4.11
C ALA A 19 -21.11 -10.37 -4.94
N ILE A 20 -21.55 -9.61 -5.95
CA ILE A 20 -20.67 -8.76 -6.76
C ILE A 20 -19.95 -7.73 -5.89
N GLY A 21 -20.64 -7.09 -4.94
CA GLY A 21 -20.04 -6.16 -3.99
C GLY A 21 -18.97 -6.83 -3.12
N ILE A 22 -19.24 -8.00 -2.55
CA ILE A 22 -18.29 -8.73 -1.72
C ILE A 22 -17.06 -9.14 -2.55
N PHE A 23 -17.27 -9.73 -3.73
CA PHE A 23 -16.20 -10.18 -4.60
C PHE A 23 -15.35 -9.03 -5.13
N SER A 24 -15.96 -7.90 -5.50
CA SER A 24 -15.19 -6.73 -5.96
C SER A 24 -14.27 -6.21 -4.86
N THR A 25 -14.79 -6.09 -3.63
CA THR A 25 -14.00 -5.63 -2.48
C THR A 25 -12.86 -6.60 -2.15
N LEU A 26 -13.12 -7.90 -2.24
CA LEU A 26 -12.09 -8.94 -2.07
C LEU A 26 -10.99 -8.83 -3.12
N ILE A 27 -11.34 -8.71 -4.40
CA ILE A 27 -10.37 -8.59 -5.50
C ILE A 27 -9.49 -7.34 -5.31
N ILE A 28 -10.10 -6.21 -4.98
CA ILE A 28 -9.37 -4.96 -4.74
C ILE A 28 -8.42 -5.12 -3.55
N THR A 29 -8.89 -5.70 -2.44
CA THR A 29 -8.10 -5.87 -1.22
C THR A 29 -6.91 -6.81 -1.44
N VAL A 30 -7.15 -7.95 -2.09
CA VAL A 30 -6.10 -8.92 -2.41
C VAL A 30 -5.11 -8.32 -3.41
N GLY A 31 -5.61 -7.67 -4.46
CA GLY A 31 -4.78 -6.99 -5.46
C GLY A 31 -3.88 -5.93 -4.81
N TYR A 32 -4.43 -5.10 -3.93
CA TYR A 32 -3.65 -4.12 -3.16
C TYR A 32 -2.59 -4.81 -2.29
N ARG A 33 -2.95 -5.88 -1.58
CA ARG A 33 -2.03 -6.57 -0.66
C ARG A 33 -0.90 -7.30 -1.39
N VAL A 34 -1.15 -7.84 -2.59
CA VAL A 34 -0.16 -8.63 -3.34
C VAL A 34 0.70 -7.74 -4.24
N LEU A 35 0.12 -6.73 -4.89
CA LEU A 35 0.81 -5.92 -5.87
C LEU A 35 1.35 -4.62 -5.27
N ILE A 36 0.52 -3.90 -4.52
CA ILE A 36 0.82 -2.53 -4.09
C ILE A 36 1.61 -2.52 -2.78
N LYS A 37 1.18 -3.30 -1.78
CA LYS A 37 1.83 -3.38 -0.47
C LYS A 37 3.34 -3.67 -0.51
N PRO A 38 3.88 -4.64 -1.28
CA PRO A 38 5.32 -4.89 -1.27
C PRO A 38 6.13 -3.71 -1.82
N ASP A 39 5.59 -3.00 -2.81
CA ASP A 39 6.25 -1.81 -3.37
C ASP A 39 6.22 -0.64 -2.39
N LEU A 40 5.11 -0.44 -1.67
CA LEU A 40 5.06 0.57 -0.61
C LEU A 40 6.03 0.24 0.52
N GLU A 41 6.08 -1.01 0.99
CA GLU A 41 7.01 -1.40 2.06
C GLU A 41 8.47 -1.18 1.65
N ARG A 42 8.82 -1.44 0.39
CA ARG A 42 10.15 -1.13 -0.15
C ARG A 42 10.44 0.37 -0.14
N LYS A 43 9.50 1.19 -0.60
CA LYS A 43 9.64 2.65 -0.58
C LYS A 43 9.77 3.20 0.84
N THR A 44 8.93 2.75 1.76
CA THR A 44 8.99 3.18 3.17
C THR A 44 10.32 2.81 3.81
N ARG A 45 10.90 1.65 3.47
CA ARG A 45 12.25 1.29 3.94
C ARG A 45 13.32 2.24 3.40
N GLN A 46 13.28 2.54 2.10
CA GLN A 46 14.22 3.48 1.47
C GLN A 46 14.10 4.88 2.06
N GLU A 47 12.88 5.35 2.31
CA GLU A 47 12.64 6.64 2.96
C GLU A 47 13.19 6.67 4.39
N ALA A 48 12.99 5.59 5.15
CA ALA A 48 13.53 5.49 6.51
C ALA A 48 15.07 5.47 6.53
N GLU A 49 15.70 4.75 5.60
CA GLU A 49 17.16 4.73 5.43
C GLU A 49 17.69 6.12 5.08
N ALA A 50 17.08 6.80 4.11
CA ALA A 50 17.49 8.14 3.71
C ALA A 50 17.34 9.18 4.85
N ILE A 51 16.27 9.09 5.64
CA ILE A 51 16.06 9.95 6.81
C ILE A 51 17.11 9.66 7.89
N ALA A 52 17.42 8.39 8.16
CA ALA A 52 18.44 8.02 9.12
C ALA A 52 19.81 8.58 8.72
N ASP A 53 20.22 8.39 7.46
CA ASP A 53 21.48 8.94 6.93
C ASP A 53 21.54 10.46 7.06
N TYR A 54 20.45 11.16 6.77
CA TYR A 54 20.37 12.60 6.94
C TYR A 54 20.57 13.02 8.42
N ILE A 55 19.94 12.33 9.36
CA ILE A 55 20.10 12.59 10.80
C ILE A 55 21.56 12.36 11.22
N PHE A 56 22.16 11.23 10.82
CA PHE A 56 23.55 10.92 11.15
C PHE A 56 24.53 11.94 10.57
N GLN A 57 24.38 12.33 9.30
CA GLN A 57 25.24 13.35 8.69
C GLN A 57 25.10 14.70 9.40
N ARG A 58 23.87 15.08 9.79
CA ARG A 58 23.63 16.30 10.54
C ARG A 58 24.27 16.27 11.91
N GLU A 59 24.23 15.13 12.61
CA GLU A 59 24.86 14.94 13.92
C GLU A 59 26.39 14.98 13.82
N VAL A 60 26.96 14.32 12.82
CA VAL A 60 28.41 14.35 12.52
C VAL A 60 28.85 15.78 12.24
N GLN A 61 28.17 16.50 11.36
CA GLN A 61 28.49 17.90 11.07
C GLN A 61 28.33 18.79 12.32
N ARG A 62 27.31 18.56 13.15
CA ARG A 62 27.10 19.31 14.40
C ARG A 62 28.23 19.06 15.41
N ASN A 63 28.67 17.82 15.56
CA ASN A 63 29.80 17.47 16.45
C ASN A 63 31.13 17.97 15.90
N SER A 64 31.39 17.87 14.59
CA SER A 64 32.61 18.41 13.97
C SER A 64 32.69 19.94 14.02
N LYS A 65 31.57 20.64 14.15
CA LYS A 65 31.51 22.10 14.26
C LYS A 65 31.52 22.61 15.70
N LYS A 66 31.59 21.71 16.70
CA LYS A 66 31.83 22.08 18.09
C LYS A 66 33.35 22.22 18.26
N PRO A 67 33.93 23.44 18.26
CA PRO A 67 35.32 23.58 18.67
C PRO A 67 35.42 23.11 20.11
N ASP A 68 36.42 22.28 20.40
CA ASP A 68 36.79 21.86 21.76
C ASP A 68 37.12 23.10 22.59
N THR A 69 36.11 23.72 23.17
CA THR A 69 36.28 24.74 24.21
C THR A 69 36.57 24.00 25.51
N PHE A 70 37.86 23.73 25.72
CA PHE A 70 38.47 23.54 27.04
C PHE A 70 38.84 24.90 27.64
#